data_AF-A0A5J4U643-F1
#
_entry.id   AF-A0A5J4U643-F1
#
_cell.length_a   1.000
_cell.length_b   1.000
_cell.length_c   1.000
_cell.angle_alpha   90.00
_cell.angle_beta   90.00
_cell.angle_gamma   90.00
#
_symmetry.space_group_name_H-M   'P 1'
#
loop_
_entity.id
_entity.type
_entity.pdbx_description
1 polymer ?
#
loop_
_entity_poly.entity_id
_entity_poly.type
_entity_poly.pdbx_seq_one_letter_code
_entity_poly.pdbx_strand_id
1 'polypeptide(L)'
;MVTNMTDEDRAKLLQFVTGTTRLPSGGFQRLIGSAGMRKFTICKAQRPLEYLPYSHTCFNQIDMPEYPTFEVLQERFNTALREGSKGFYDR
;
A
#
# COMPACT_ATOMS: atom_id res chain seq x y z
N MET A 1 -1.55 -12.30 5.85
CA MET A 1 -1.16 -11.87 4.47
C MET A 1 0.30 -11.41 4.42
N VAL A 2 0.69 -10.29 5.05
CA VAL A 2 2.07 -9.74 4.97
C VAL A 2 3.16 -10.72 5.43
N THR A 3 2.88 -11.51 6.48
CA THR A 3 3.81 -12.52 7.01
C THR A 3 4.23 -13.57 5.98
N ASN A 4 3.36 -13.85 5.00
CA ASN A 4 3.56 -14.89 3.98
C ASN A 4 4.05 -14.32 2.64
N MET A 5 4.32 -13.01 2.57
CA MET A 5 4.89 -12.36 1.37
C MET A 5 6.40 -12.58 1.28
N THR A 6 6.92 -12.70 0.06
CA THR A 6 8.37 -12.63 -0.21
C THR A 6 8.90 -11.22 0.07
N ASP A 7 10.21 -11.06 0.12
CA ASP A 7 10.83 -9.75 0.34
C ASP A 7 10.56 -8.79 -0.84
N GLU A 8 10.46 -9.31 -2.07
CA GLU A 8 10.06 -8.51 -3.24
C GLU A 8 8.64 -7.97 -3.10
N ASP A 9 7.70 -8.79 -2.63
CA ASP A 9 6.31 -8.37 -2.45
C ASP A 9 6.16 -7.40 -1.26
N ARG A 10 6.98 -7.57 -0.21
CA ARG A 10 7.09 -6.59 0.88
C ARG A 10 7.66 -5.25 0.40
N ALA A 11 8.65 -5.28 -0.49
CA ALA A 11 9.20 -4.06 -1.10
C ALA A 11 8.16 -3.35 -1.98
N LYS A 12 7.39 -4.10 -2.79
CA LYS A 12 6.27 -3.55 -3.57
C LYS A 12 5.19 -2.96 -2.67
N LEU A 13 4.86 -3.62 -1.56
CA LEU A 13 3.94 -3.08 -0.56
C LEU A 13 4.46 -1.76 0.02
N LEU A 14 5.73 -1.71 0.40
CA LEU A 14 6.33 -0.49 0.92
C LEU A 14 6.28 0.64 -0.11
N GLN A 15 6.61 0.34 -1.37
CA GLN A 15 6.55 1.31 -2.47
C GLN A 15 5.12 1.75 -2.77
N PHE A 16 4.16 0.83 -2.76
CA PHE A 16 2.75 1.13 -2.97
C PHE A 16 2.24 2.12 -1.92
N VAL A 17 2.65 1.97 -0.66
CA VAL A 17 2.18 2.81 0.45
C VAL A 17 2.92 4.11 0.58
N THR A 18 4.24 4.11 0.37
CA THR A 18 5.13 5.23 0.72
C THR A 18 5.74 5.91 -0.50
N GLY A 19 5.54 5.35 -1.69
CA GLY A 19 6.18 5.81 -2.93
C GLY A 19 7.65 5.41 -3.07
N THR A 20 8.23 4.70 -2.09
CA THR A 20 9.63 4.28 -2.12
C THR A 20 9.82 2.86 -1.57
N THR A 21 10.87 2.18 -1.99
CA THR A 21 11.27 0.87 -1.46
C THR A 21 12.20 0.98 -0.25
N ARG A 22 12.49 2.19 0.24
CA ARG A 22 13.45 2.43 1.34
C ARG A 22 12.75 2.95 2.59
N LEU A 23 13.08 2.34 3.72
CA LEU A 23 12.67 2.84 5.03
C LEU A 23 13.62 3.94 5.54
N PRO A 24 13.11 4.89 6.34
CA PRO A 24 13.95 5.77 7.13
C PRO A 24 14.85 4.99 8.11
N SER A 25 15.98 5.57 8.51
CA SER A 25 16.92 4.95 9.47
C SER A 25 16.29 4.59 10.81
N GLY A 26 15.22 5.29 11.23
CA GLY A 26 14.44 4.96 12.43
C GLY A 26 13.27 4.00 12.19
N GLY A 27 13.21 3.33 11.04
CA GLY A 27 12.16 2.38 10.67
C GLY A 27 10.78 3.01 10.47
N PHE A 28 9.73 2.19 10.55
CA PHE A 28 8.33 2.59 10.30
C PHE A 28 7.82 3.70 11.23
N GLN A 29 8.38 3.82 12.44
CA GLN A 29 8.00 4.87 13.40
C GLN A 29 8.36 6.26 12.88
N ARG A 30 9.36 6.36 11.98
CA ARG A 30 9.83 7.62 11.41
C ARG A 30 9.43 7.81 9.95
N LEU A 31 8.38 7.14 9.48
CA LEU A 31 7.82 7.41 8.16
C LEU A 31 7.45 8.89 8.02
N ILE A 32 7.77 9.45 6.86
CA ILE A 32 7.54 10.85 6.50
C ILE A 32 6.48 10.86 5.39
N GLY A 33 5.47 11.69 5.55
CA GLY A 33 4.53 12.08 4.51
C GLY A 33 4.81 13.51 4.04
N SER A 34 3.92 14.07 3.20
CA SER A 34 4.07 15.42 2.64
C SER A 34 4.09 16.53 3.70
N ALA A 35 3.48 16.31 4.87
CA ALA A 35 3.38 17.27 5.97
C ALA A 35 4.18 16.85 7.22
N GLY A 36 5.23 16.03 7.07
CA GLY A 36 6.10 15.60 8.17
C GLY A 36 5.85 14.15 8.60
N MET A 37 6.17 13.82 9.86
CA MET A 37 6.07 12.44 10.36
C MET A 37 4.63 11.92 10.29
N ARG A 38 4.44 10.80 9.61
CA ARG A 38 3.12 10.19 9.42
C ARG A 38 3.21 8.68 9.37
N LYS A 39 2.48 8.02 10.28
CA LYS A 39 2.44 6.55 10.38
C LYS A 39 1.73 5.93 9.19
N PHE A 40 2.10 4.69 8.90
CA PHE A 40 1.33 3.86 7.99
C PHE A 40 -0.10 3.63 8.55
N THR A 41 -1.12 3.87 7.73
CA THR A 41 -2.53 3.73 8.12
C THR A 41 -3.31 2.95 7.06
N ILE A 42 -4.26 2.12 7.50
CA ILE A 42 -5.24 1.45 6.63
C ILE A 42 -6.61 2.01 6.98
N CYS A 43 -7.30 2.55 5.98
CA CYS A 43 -8.63 3.12 6.11
C CYS A 43 -9.62 2.30 5.28
N LYS A 44 -10.88 2.27 5.73
CA LYS A 44 -11.98 1.74 4.93
C LYS A 44 -12.27 2.68 3.75
N ALA A 45 -12.26 2.15 2.54
CA ALA A 45 -12.57 2.93 1.34
C ALA A 45 -14.09 3.20 1.23
N GLN A 46 -14.45 4.40 0.80
CA GLN A 46 -15.83 4.76 0.45
C GLN A 46 -16.07 4.57 -1.06
N ARG A 47 -15.81 3.35 -1.56
CA ARG A 47 -16.01 3.00 -2.97
C ARG A 47 -16.64 1.62 -3.12
N PRO A 48 -17.29 1.33 -4.27
CA PRO A 48 -17.83 0.01 -4.57
C PRO A 48 -16.78 -1.10 -4.49
N LEU A 49 -17.24 -2.33 -4.23
CA LEU A 49 -16.36 -3.49 -4.00
C LEU A 49 -15.63 -3.97 -5.26
N GLU A 50 -16.04 -3.54 -6.46
CA GLU A 50 -15.32 -3.86 -7.68
C GLU A 50 -13.99 -3.12 -7.84
N TYR A 51 -13.75 -2.06 -7.05
CA TYR A 51 -12.51 -1.28 -7.12
C TYR A 51 -11.36 -2.02 -6.45
N LEU A 52 -10.14 -1.76 -6.92
CA LEU A 52 -8.92 -2.20 -6.25
C LEU A 52 -8.60 -1.31 -5.05
N PRO A 53 -7.82 -1.80 -4.05
CA PRO A 53 -7.25 -0.93 -3.04
C PRO A 53 -6.36 0.13 -3.69
N TYR A 54 -6.34 1.33 -3.13
CA TYR A 54 -5.50 2.42 -3.62
C TYR A 54 -4.78 3.08 -2.46
N SER A 55 -3.67 3.76 -2.76
CA SER A 55 -2.83 4.38 -1.75
C SER A 55 -2.72 5.88 -1.93
N HIS A 56 -2.45 6.56 -0.82
CA HIS A 56 -2.03 7.95 -0.80
C HIS A 56 -0.60 8.00 -0.27
N THR A 57 0.36 7.98 -1.18
CA THR A 57 1.78 7.89 -0.82
C THR A 57 2.25 9.08 0.01
N CYS A 58 1.72 10.28 -0.27
CA CYS A 58 1.95 11.48 0.54
C CYS A 58 1.51 11.32 2.00
N PHE A 59 0.65 10.36 2.31
CA PHE A 59 0.07 10.17 3.63
C PHE A 59 0.41 8.82 4.26
N ASN A 60 1.19 7.98 3.59
CA ASN A 60 1.46 6.61 4.00
C ASN A 60 0.14 5.86 4.32
N GLN A 61 -0.84 5.94 3.42
CA GLN A 61 -2.19 5.40 3.67
C GLN A 61 -2.63 4.45 2.55
N ILE A 62 -3.30 3.36 2.92
CA ILE A 62 -4.08 2.52 1.98
C ILE A 62 -5.55 2.66 2.32
N ASP A 63 -6.37 2.91 1.29
CA ASP A 63 -7.81 2.80 1.38
C ASP A 63 -8.25 1.43 0.83
N MET A 64 -8.92 0.65 1.67
CA MET A 64 -9.30 -0.74 1.40
C MET A 64 -10.83 -0.87 1.33
N PRO A 65 -11.39 -1.30 0.18
CA PRO A 65 -12.79 -1.71 0.11
C PRO A 65 -13.10 -2.89 1.04
N GLU A 66 -14.34 -2.98 1.53
CA GLU A 66 -14.78 -4.08 2.41
C GLU A 66 -15.11 -5.35 1.60
N TYR A 67 -14.08 -6.00 1.08
CA TYR A 67 -14.28 -7.23 0.34
C TYR A 67 -14.99 -8.31 1.20
N PRO A 68 -15.90 -9.08 0.60
CA PRO A 68 -16.76 -10.00 1.35
C PRO A 68 -16.00 -11.19 1.95
N THR A 69 -14.85 -11.54 1.39
CA THR A 69 -14.00 -12.64 1.90
C THR A 69 -12.54 -12.27 1.88
N PHE A 70 -11.74 -13.00 2.67
CA PHE A 70 -10.30 -12.82 2.73
C PHE A 70 -9.61 -13.15 1.40
N GLU A 71 -10.12 -14.14 0.67
CA GLU A 71 -9.58 -14.56 -0.64
C GLU A 71 -9.73 -13.43 -1.66
N VAL A 72 -10.90 -12.79 -1.71
CA VAL A 72 -11.15 -11.63 -2.59
C VAL A 72 -10.25 -10.47 -2.19
N LEU A 73 -10.11 -10.20 -0.89
CA LEU A 73 -9.19 -9.17 -0.39
C LEU A 73 -7.76 -9.43 -0.85
N GLN A 74 -7.27 -10.66 -0.66
CA GLN A 74 -5.90 -11.04 -1.00
C GLN A 74 -5.66 -10.94 -2.51
N GLU A 75 -6.59 -11.44 -3.33
CA GLU A 75 -6.50 -11.36 -4.79
C GLU A 75 -6.44 -9.90 -5.26
N ARG A 76 -7.40 -9.07 -4.81
CA ARG A 76 -7.51 -7.67 -5.19
C ARG A 76 -6.32 -6.86 -4.71
N PHE A 77 -5.84 -7.11 -3.50
CA PHE A 77 -4.65 -6.46 -2.95
C PHE A 77 -3.38 -6.81 -3.73
N ASN A 78 -3.17 -8.09 -4.05
CA ASN A 78 -2.02 -8.52 -4.85
C ASN A 78 -2.07 -7.94 -6.26
N THR A 79 -3.26 -7.78 -6.84
CA THR A 79 -3.43 -7.09 -8.12
C THR A 79 -3.08 -5.60 -8.00
N ALA A 80 -3.55 -4.90 -6.97
CA ALA A 80 -3.18 -3.51 -6.73
C ALA A 80 -1.68 -3.31 -6.49
N LEU A 81 -1.02 -4.20 -5.76
CA LEU A 81 0.44 -4.13 -5.58
C LEU A 81 1.18 -4.29 -6.91
N ARG A 82 0.77 -5.25 -7.76
CA ARG A 82 1.41 -5.51 -9.06
C ARG A 82 1.22 -4.39 -10.06
N GLU A 83 0.03 -3.79 -10.10
CA GLU A 83 -0.28 -2.70 -11.04
C GLU A 83 0.14 -1.33 -10.51
N GLY A 84 0.02 -1.09 -9.20
CA GLY A 84 0.36 0.18 -8.56
C GLY A 84 1.85 0.38 -8.31
N SER A 85 2.66 -0.69 -8.24
CA SER A 85 4.12 -0.57 -8.16
C SER A 85 4.77 -0.18 -9.49
N LYS A 86 4.04 -0.25 -10.61
CA LYS A 86 4.44 0.32 -11.90
C LYS A 86 4.26 1.85 -11.80
N GLY A 87 5.15 2.51 -11.07
CA GLY A 87 5.13 3.95 -10.91
C GLY A 87 5.19 4.69 -12.26
N PHE A 88 4.70 5.93 -12.27
CA PHE A 88 4.66 6.90 -13.38
C PHE A 88 6.01 7.24 -14.06
N TYR A 89 7.07 6.46 -13.84
CA TYR A 89 8.43 6.71 -14.32
C TYR A 89 8.80 5.92 -15.59
N ASP A 90 7.83 5.21 -16.19
CA ASP A 90 8.04 4.38 -17.40
C ASP A 90 7.40 5.01 -18.66
N ARG A 91 7.58 6.32 -18.86
CA ARG A 91 7.37 7.01 -20.14
C ARG A 91 8.44 8.05 -20.41
#